data_AF-A0A2D8S2V7-F1
#
_entry.id   AF-A0A2D8S2V7-F1
#
_cell.length_a   1.000
_cell.length_b   1.000
_cell.length_c   1.000
_cell.angle_alpha   90.00
_cell.angle_beta   90.00
_cell.angle_gamma   90.00
#
_symmetry.space_group_name_H-M   'P 1'
#
loop_
_entity.id
_entity.type
_entity.pdbx_description
1 polymer ?
#
loop_
_entity_poly.entity_id
_entity_poly.type
_entity_poly.pdbx_seq_one_letter_code
_entity_poly.pdbx_strand_id
1 'polypeptide(L)' 'MKEDIIYKKLNFKARRGMKETTHVINKIMNNYKSLSLSEKEELEELLDMNDQDLFDLIFKDNLNFKKKFPNIKRYVE' A
#
# COMPACT_ATOMS: atom_id res chain seq x y z
N MET A 1 -22.21 1.49 1.12
CA MET A 1 -22.05 0.34 2.04
C MET A 1 -20.88 -0.57 1.67
N LYS A 2 -20.75 -1.07 0.43
CA LYS A 2 -19.63 -1.95 0.04
C LYS A 2 -18.25 -1.31 0.20
N GLU A 3 -18.07 -0.06 -0.25
CA GLU A 3 -16.78 0.64 -0.13
C GLU A 3 -16.34 0.88 1.32
N ASP A 4 -17.28 1.12 2.23
CA ASP A 4 -16.99 1.35 3.66
C ASP A 4 -16.44 0.07 4.34
N ILE A 5 -16.98 -1.09 3.95
CA ILE A 5 -16.53 -2.40 4.43
C ILE A 5 -15.14 -2.73 3.88
N ILE A 6 -14.91 -2.49 2.59
CA ILE A 6 -13.60 -2.70 1.95
C ILE A 6 -12.56 -1.80 2.62
N TYR A 7 -12.84 -0.51 2.77
CA TYR A 7 -11.93 0.42 3.44
C TYR A 7 -11.59 -0.04 4.86
N LYS A 8 -12.57 -0.48 5.66
CA LYS A 8 -12.30 -1.00 7.02
C LYS A 8 -11.41 -2.24 7.01
N LYS A 9 -11.61 -3.16 6.06
CA LYS A 9 -10.77 -4.35 5.89
C LYS A 9 -9.32 -3.96 5.55
N LEU A 10 -9.15 -3.04 4.61
CA LEU A 10 -7.82 -2.55 4.21
C LEU A 10 -7.14 -1.76 5.33
N ASN A 11 -7.90 -0.93 6.05
CA ASN A 11 -7.39 -0.19 7.20
C ASN A 11 -6.95 -1.12 8.35
N PHE A 12 -7.56 -2.30 8.48
CA PHE A 12 -7.08 -3.32 9.40
C PHE A 12 -5.76 -3.93 8.93
N LYS A 13 -5.64 -4.30 7.65
CA LYS A 13 -4.39 -4.81 7.02
C LYS A 13 -3.26 -3.76 6.98
N ALA A 14 -3.62 -2.48 7.00
CA ALA A 14 -2.69 -1.36 6.97
C ALA A 14 -1.90 -1.19 8.28
N ARG A 15 -2.31 -1.87 9.35
CA ARG A 15 -1.59 -1.85 10.63
C ARG A 15 -0.31 -2.66 10.50
N ARG A 16 0.82 -1.97 10.61
CA ARG A 16 2.17 -2.50 10.39
C ARG A 16 3.01 -2.43 11.66
N GLY A 17 3.94 -3.36 11.81
CA GLY A 17 4.86 -3.44 12.95
C GLY A 17 6.05 -2.49 12.82
N MET A 18 6.40 -2.07 11.60
CA MET A 18 7.53 -1.19 11.32
C MET A 18 7.08 0.24 11.03
N LYS A 19 7.80 1.24 11.55
CA LYS A 19 7.46 2.66 11.37
C LYS A 19 7.54 3.10 9.90
N GLU A 20 8.53 2.60 9.18
CA GLU A 20 8.79 2.98 7.79
C GLU A 20 7.68 2.47 6.85
N THR A 21 7.31 1.19 6.97
CA THR A 21 6.18 0.62 6.22
C THR A 21 4.86 1.25 6.63
N THR A 22 4.64 1.50 7.93
CA THR A 22 3.46 2.22 8.43
C THR A 22 3.33 3.59 7.77
N HIS A 23 4.42 4.34 7.64
CA HIS A 23 4.40 5.66 7.03
C HIS A 23 3.96 5.60 5.56
N VAL A 24 4.53 4.69 4.78
CA VAL A 24 4.18 4.51 3.37
C VAL A 24 2.73 4.08 3.20
N ILE A 25 2.30 3.06 3.94
CA ILE A 25 0.92 2.55 3.85
C ILE A 25 -0.08 3.63 4.26
N ASN A 26 0.18 4.38 5.33
CA ASN A 26 -0.70 5.47 5.75
C ASN A 26 -0.78 6.59 4.70
N LYS A 27 0.33 6.91 4.02
CA LYS A 27 0.34 7.91 2.93
C LYS A 27 -0.60 7.48 1.80
N ILE A 28 -0.63 6.20 1.44
CA ILE A 28 -1.54 5.66 0.41
C ILE A 28 -2.98 5.61 0.93
N MET A 29 -3.20 5.06 2.13
CA MET A 29 -4.53 4.91 2.75
C MET A 29 -5.24 6.25 2.97
N ASN A 30 -4.50 7.31 3.33
CA ASN A 30 -5.05 8.66 3.47
C ASN A 30 -5.61 9.20 2.13
N ASN A 31 -5.11 8.70 1.01
CA ASN A 31 -5.58 9.05 -0.33
C ASN A 31 -6.58 8.05 -0.91
N TYR A 32 -7.02 7.03 -0.13
CA TYR A 32 -7.82 5.90 -0.62
C TYR A 32 -9.07 6.30 -1.42
N LYS A 33 -9.78 7.34 -0.98
CA LYS A 33 -11.00 7.82 -1.67
C LYS A 33 -10.72 8.38 -3.07
N SER A 34 -9.51 8.89 -3.29
CA SER A 34 -9.06 9.49 -4.54
C SER A 34 -8.26 8.51 -5.42
N LEU A 35 -8.03 7.29 -4.94
CA LEU A 35 -7.36 6.24 -5.73
C LEU A 35 -8.28 5.76 -6.85
N SER A 36 -7.69 5.60 -8.03
CA SER A 36 -8.29 4.89 -9.16
C SER A 36 -8.49 3.40 -8.81
N LEU A 37 -9.26 2.68 -9.64
CA LEU A 37 -9.50 1.25 -9.43
C LEU A 37 -8.20 0.45 -9.42
N SER A 38 -7.30 0.69 -10.39
CA SER A 38 -6.01 0.01 -10.49
C SER A 38 -5.10 0.29 -9.28
N GLU A 39 -5.14 1.51 -8.73
CA GLU A 39 -4.38 1.83 -7.52
C GLU A 39 -4.94 1.15 -6.27
N LYS A 40 -6.27 0.97 -6.21
CA LYS A 40 -6.89 0.20 -5.12
C LYS A 40 -6.50 -1.26 -5.22
N GLU A 41 -6.52 -1.86 -6.40
CA GLU A 41 -6.07 -3.24 -6.63
C GLU A 41 -4.60 -3.44 -6.23
N GLU A 42 -3.71 -2.55 -6.67
CA GLU A 42 -2.29 -2.58 -6.26
C GLU A 42 -2.11 -2.39 -4.75
N LEU A 43 -2.90 -1.54 -4.12
CA LEU A 43 -2.89 -1.36 -2.67
C LEU A 43 -3.34 -2.62 -1.94
N GLU A 44 -4.37 -3.33 -2.43
CA GLU A 44 -4.79 -4.60 -1.83
C GLU A 44 -3.65 -5.63 -1.89
N GLU A 45 -3.00 -5.76 -3.05
CA GLU A 45 -1.83 -6.64 -3.22
C GLU A 45 -0.65 -6.25 -2.32
N LEU A 46 -0.37 -4.94 -2.21
CA LEU A 46 0.68 -4.42 -1.33
C LEU A 46 0.35 -4.74 0.14
N LEU A 47 -0.91 -4.62 0.53
CA LEU A 47 -1.38 -4.87 1.89
C LEU A 47 -1.36 -6.35 2.29
N ASP A 48 -1.35 -7.27 1.34
CA ASP A 48 -1.15 -8.72 1.59
C ASP A 48 0.32 -9.10 1.81
N MET A 49 1.29 -8.22 1.51
CA MET A 49 2.69 -8.44 1.84
C MET A 49 2.95 -8.24 3.34
N ASN A 50 3.84 -9.03 3.93
CA ASN A 50 4.29 -8.80 5.31
C ASN A 50 5.19 -7.56 5.40
N ASP A 51 5.50 -7.11 6.63
CA ASP A 51 6.31 -5.92 6.88
C ASP A 51 7.73 -6.00 6.32
N GLN A 52 8.38 -7.16 6.45
CA GLN A 52 9.76 -7.34 6.02
C GLN A 52 9.87 -7.31 4.49
N ASP A 53 9.03 -8.05 3.79
CA ASP A 53 9.00 -8.08 2.33
C ASP A 53 8.61 -6.72 1.75
N LEU A 54 7.66 -6.03 2.39
CA LEU A 54 7.26 -4.68 1.98
C LEU A 54 8.42 -3.70 2.13
N PHE A 55 9.13 -3.79 3.26
CA PHE A 55 10.31 -2.97 3.52
C PHE A 55 11.42 -3.24 2.50
N ASP A 56 11.80 -4.51 2.32
CA ASP A 56 12.82 -4.91 1.35
C ASP A 56 12.45 -4.45 -0.06
N LEU A 57 11.20 -4.63 -0.47
CA LEU A 57 10.74 -4.24 -1.81
C LEU A 57 10.78 -2.72 -2.01
N ILE A 58 10.33 -1.91 -1.04
CA ILE A 58 10.28 -0.45 -1.17
C ILE A 58 11.67 0.19 -1.03
N PHE A 59 12.44 -0.24 -0.02
CA PHE A 59 13.65 0.45 0.41
C PHE A 59 14.94 -0.18 -0.10
N LYS A 60 14.95 -1.49 -0.42
CA LYS A 60 16.13 -2.16 -0.99
C LYS A 60 16.00 -2.48 -2.48
N ASP A 61 14.80 -2.81 -2.95
CA ASP A 61 14.55 -3.22 -4.33
C ASP A 61 13.49 -2.34 -5.04
N ASN A 62 13.67 -1.03 -4.90
CA ASN A 62 12.72 -0.03 -5.38
C ASN A 62 12.43 -0.13 -6.90
N LEU A 63 13.39 -0.60 -7.70
CA LEU A 63 13.16 -0.85 -9.13
C LEU A 63 12.09 -1.92 -9.36
N ASN A 64 12.12 -3.01 -8.60
CA ASN A 64 11.09 -4.05 -8.67
C ASN A 64 9.78 -3.58 -8.05
N PHE A 65 9.81 -2.75 -7.01
CA PHE A 65 8.62 -2.06 -6.52
C PHE A 65 7.93 -1.26 -7.63
N LYS A 66 8.66 -0.37 -8.34
CA LYS A 66 8.10 0.46 -9.41
C LYS A 66 7.59 -0.34 -10.60
N LYS A 67 8.14 -1.54 -10.85
CA LYS A 67 7.67 -2.46 -11.90
C LYS A 67 6.40 -3.20 -11.49
N LYS A 68 6.33 -3.66 -10.24
CA LYS A 68 5.21 -4.45 -9.71
C LYS A 68 4.00 -3.57 -9.36
N PHE A 69 4.26 -2.34 -8.90
CA PHE A 69 3.27 -1.40 -8.41
C PHE A 69 3.38 -0.04 -9.14
N PRO A 70 3.20 -0.03 -10.48
CA PRO A 70 3.43 1.15 -11.29
C PRO A 70 2.47 2.31 -10.99
N ASN A 71 1.26 2.05 -10.46
CA ASN A 71 0.27 3.09 -10.21
C ASN A 71 0.44 3.73 -8.82
N ILE A 72 0.74 2.94 -7.79
CA ILE A 72 0.93 3.44 -6.42
C ILE A 72 2.35 3.96 -6.14
N LYS A 73 3.32 3.77 -7.05
CA LYS A 73 4.70 4.24 -6.87
C LYS A 73 4.81 5.73 -6.52
N ARG A 74 3.90 6.55 -7.04
CA ARG A 74 3.83 8.01 -6.81
C ARG A 74 3.66 8.40 -5.34
N TYR A 75 3.18 7.48 -4.51
CA TYR A 75 3.01 7.70 -3.07
C TYR A 75 4.24 7.31 -2.26
N VAL A 76 5.17 6.59 -2.85
CA VAL A 76 6.39 6.09 -2.18
C VAL A 76 7.62 6.92 -2.54
N GLU A 77 7.55 7.62 -3.68
CA GLU A 77 8.48 8.68 -4.07
C GLU A 77 8.41 9.92 -3.16
#